data_AF-A0A310SRB0-F1
#
_entry.id   AF-A0A310SRB0-F1
#
_cell.length_a   1.000
_cell.length_b   1.000
_cell.length_c   1.000
_cell.angle_alpha   90.00
_cell.angle_beta   90.00
_cell.angle_gamma   90.00
#
_symmetry.space_group_name_H-M   'P 1'
#
loop_
_entity.id
_entity.type
_entity.pdbx_description
1 polymer ?
#
loop_
_entity_poly.entity_id
_entity_poly.type
_entity_poly.pdbx_seq_one_letter_code
_entity_poly.pdbx_strand_id
1 'polypeptide(L)' 'MHGYSSRCLDTDPASKKVFVTNCDSSSPTQKWRIEKVNMKAINNWDNVGPKRP' A
#
# COMPACT_ATOMS: atom_id res chain seq x y z
N MET A 1 5.45 -0.25 -0.99
CA MET A 1 6.35 0.82 -0.49
C MET A 1 5.63 2.15 -0.61
N HIS A 2 5.44 2.85 0.50
CA HIS A 2 4.91 4.20 0.50
C HIS A 2 6.03 5.18 0.10
N GLY A 3 5.89 5.80 -1.07
CA GLY A 3 6.65 6.98 -1.48
C GLY A 3 8.16 6.88 -1.33
N TYR A 4 8.80 5.86 -1.94
CA TYR A 4 10.26 5.64 -1.92
C TYR A 4 10.88 5.31 -0.55
N SER A 5 10.10 5.25 0.52
CA SER A 5 10.54 4.80 1.84
C SER A 5 10.15 3.33 2.07
N SER A 6 10.93 2.60 2.88
CA SER A 6 10.64 1.22 3.32
C SER A 6 9.49 1.15 4.34
N ARG A 7 8.46 1.96 4.13
CA ARG A 7 7.29 2.10 4.99
C ARG A 7 6.05 1.57 4.28
N CYS A 8 5.16 0.95 5.06
CA CYS A 8 3.95 0.29 4.59
C CYS A 8 2.75 0.74 5.42
N LEU A 9 1.57 0.67 4.81
CA LEU A 9 0.29 0.92 5.47
C LEU A 9 -0.05 -0.31 6.33
N ASP A 10 -0.34 -0.10 7.59
CA ASP A 10 -0.65 -1.13 8.58
C ASP A 10 -1.91 -0.74 9.36
N THR A 11 -2.53 -1.71 10.02
CA THR A 11 -3.74 -1.50 10.82
C THR A 11 -3.67 -2.23 12.16
N ASP A 12 -4.24 -1.59 13.17
CA ASP A 12 -4.59 -2.23 14.43
C ASP A 12 -6.13 -2.38 14.48
N PRO A 13 -6.66 -3.59 14.25
CA PRO A 13 -8.11 -3.83 14.26
C PRO A 13 -8.76 -3.57 15.63
N ALA A 14 -8.03 -3.78 16.73
CA ALA A 14 -8.58 -3.63 18.08
C ALA A 14 -8.85 -2.15 18.39
N SER A 15 -7.90 -1.27 18.07
CA SER A 15 -8.07 0.17 18.22
C SER A 15 -8.74 0.85 17.02
N LYS A 16 -9.03 0.11 15.95
CA LYS A 16 -9.61 0.59 14.68
C LYS A 16 -8.76 1.71 14.05
N LYS A 17 -7.44 1.57 14.10
CA LYS A 17 -6.50 2.56 13.57
C LYS A 17 -5.79 2.06 12.33
N VAL A 18 -5.45 3.01 11.47
CA VAL A 18 -4.60 2.80 10.29
C VAL A 18 -3.42 3.76 10.39
N PHE A 19 -2.21 3.26 10.17
CA PHE A 19 -0.97 4.03 10.33
C PHE A 19 0.11 3.54 9.37
N VAL A 20 1.24 4.26 9.32
CA VAL A 20 2.39 3.93 8.47
C VAL A 20 3.56 3.50 9.35
N THR A 21 4.06 2.30 9.13
CA THR A 21 5.17 1.71 9.90
C THR A 21 6.19 1.04 8.98
N ASN A 22 7.23 0.40 9.53
CA ASN A 22 8.18 -0.40 8.77
C ASN A 22 7.46 -1.54 8.05
N CYS A 23 7.86 -1.78 6.80
CA CYS A 23 7.30 -2.90 6.04
C CYS A 23 7.68 -4.24 6.66
N ASP A 24 6.69 -5.13 6.78
CA ASP A 24 6.85 -6.53 7.17
C ASP A 24 6.01 -7.40 6.22
N SER A 25 6.68 -8.21 5.38
CA SER A 25 6.03 -9.08 4.39
C SER A 25 5.30 -10.27 5.03
N SER A 26 5.66 -10.63 6.26
CA SER A 26 5.01 -11.68 7.02
C SER A 26 3.73 -11.19 7.70
N SER A 27 3.62 -9.89 7.98
CA SER A 27 2.46 -9.30 8.66
C SER A 27 1.18 -9.35 7.80
N PRO A 28 0.09 -9.97 8.30
CA PRO A 28 -1.20 -9.96 7.61
C PRO A 28 -1.90 -8.60 7.69
N THR A 29 -1.61 -7.77 8.69
CA THR A 29 -2.24 -6.44 8.86
C THR A 29 -1.70 -5.40 7.88
N GLN A 30 -0.60 -5.71 7.18
CA GLN A 30 -0.06 -4.93 6.07
C GLN A 30 -0.52 -5.41 4.68
N LYS A 31 -1.38 -6.43 4.61
CA LYS A 31 -1.91 -6.99 3.34
C LYS A 31 -3.31 -6.48 3.09
N TRP A 32 -3.46 -5.72 2.00
CA TRP A 32 -4.70 -5.04 1.66
C TRP A 32 -5.33 -5.65 0.40
N ARG A 33 -6.65 -5.87 0.43
CA ARG A 33 -7.42 -6.30 -0.72
C ARG A 33 -8.34 -5.18 -1.18
N ILE A 34 -8.18 -4.76 -2.43
CA ILE A 34 -9.05 -3.79 -3.08
C ILE A 34 -10.00 -4.56 -4.00
N GLU A 35 -11.30 -4.34 -3.88
CA GLU A 35 -12.32 -5.12 -4.58
C GLU A 35 -12.28 -4.90 -6.11
N LYS A 36 -12.17 -3.64 -6.52
CA LYS A 36 -12.16 -3.25 -7.94
C LYS A 36 -10.82 -2.64 -8.29
N VAL A 37 -10.08 -3.30 -9.16
CA VAL A 37 -8.75 -2.88 -9.60
C VAL A 37 -8.67 -2.86 -11.12
N ASN A 38 -8.05 -1.82 -11.68
CA ASN A 38 -7.65 -1.81 -13.09
C ASN A 38 -6.25 -2.42 -13.20
N MET A 39 -6.19 -3.73 -13.45
CA MET A 39 -4.92 -4.46 -13.56
C MET A 39 -4.00 -3.92 -14.67
N LYS A 40 -4.56 -3.39 -15.77
CA LYS A 40 -3.77 -2.79 -16.84
C LYS A 40 -3.04 -1.54 -16.35
N ALA A 41 -3.71 -0.70 -15.55
CA ALA A 41 -3.12 0.49 -14.97
C ALA A 41 -2.06 0.15 -13.91
N ILE A 42 -2.34 -0.83 -13.03
CA ILE A 42 -1.40 -1.29 -11.99
C ILE A 42 -0.12 -1.85 -12.62
N ASN A 43 -0.24 -2.69 -13.65
CA ASN A 43 0.94 -3.26 -14.33
C ASN A 43 1.76 -2.21 -15.09
N ASN A 44 1.16 -1.05 -15.41
CA ASN A 44 1.81 0.05 -16.12
C ASN A 44 2.01 1.29 -15.24
N TRP A 45 2.15 1.09 -13.92
CA TRP A 45 2.15 2.15 -12.92
C TRP A 45 3.16 3.26 -13.20
N ASP A 46 4.35 2.93 -13.69
CA ASP A 46 5.40 3.92 -13.97
C ASP A 46 4.98 4.96 -15.02
N ASN A 47 4.06 4.60 -15.93
CA ASN A 47 3.57 5.48 -16.98
C ASN A 47 2.29 6.22 -16.61
N VAL A 48 1.33 5.54 -15.95
CA VAL A 48 -0.01 6.08 -15.65
C VAL A 48 -0.19 6.57 -14.22
N GLY A 49 0.74 6.24 -13.32
CA GLY A 49 0.70 6.66 -11.93
C GLY A 49 0.98 8.15 -11.76
N PRO A 50 0.72 8.71 -10.57
CA PRO A 50 1.02 10.10 -10.26
C PRO A 50 2.49 10.41 -10.54
N LYS A 51 2.75 11.37 -11.42
CA LYS A 51 4.09 11.90 -11.63
C LYS A 51 4.47 12.76 -10.43
N ARG A 52 5.74 12.69 -10.03
CA ARG A 52 6.26 13.55 -8.97
C ARG A 52 6.14 15.01 -9.45
N PRO A 53 5.68 15.95 -8.61
CA PRO A 53 5.88 17.36 -8.88
C PRO A 53 7.38 17.70 -8.97
#